data_AF-A0A0H2XBT0-F1
#
_entry.id   AF-A0A0H2XBT0-F1
#
_cell.length_a   1.000
_cell.length_b   1.000
_cell.length_c   1.000
_cell.angle_alpha   90.00
_cell.angle_beta   90.00
_cell.angle_gamma   90.00
#
_symmetry.space_group_name_H-M   'P 1'
#
loop_
_entity.id
_entity.type
_entity.pdbx_description
1 polymer ?
#
loop_
_entity_poly.entity_id
_entity_poly.type
_entity_poly.pdbx_seq_one_letter_code
_entity_poly.pdbx_strand_id
1 'polypeptide(L)'
;MQGSFRLHDESAAEPFSPSTSCLTAYPHAATVRSTGSLRSRMPVKKLTHCIVAVALVPIMTLGCARLSTGDAAAKPLHTAGGASSFPRASAMSPSPWVPFKLERQMGAVCVDRMQSQGSSPAPLLRDGFCKGPAPAHIVRALLALPASAVDASPQAREASLRDAVYVAAPGLGRRADFTVAAGDLTIRSFESAEPDKTVYVVWSVKCGPGEAGLACQSGKGRKAYRLGKDGTAHDVSALVFPPVPSLSAQDIARQNDHGGSELFLFDDKLPVASTMRWLMEFDPDQPLASDDPKRVGSYAHFGFLRWTGERFELVERVPRAQWPCRQQRTGQPACSDYPDGEDRFISE
;
A
#
# COMPACT_ATOMS: atom_id res chain seq x y z
N MET A 1 51.82 17.68 -46.35
CA MET A 1 52.13 19.08 -45.99
C MET A 1 50.83 19.82 -45.80
N GLN A 2 50.82 20.69 -44.79
CA GLN A 2 49.78 21.55 -44.20
C GLN A 2 48.61 22.04 -45.06
N GLY A 3 47.47 22.28 -44.39
CA GLY A 3 46.44 23.21 -44.86
C GLY A 3 45.12 23.14 -44.08
N SER A 4 45.06 23.80 -42.93
CA SER A 4 43.85 24.02 -42.12
C SER A 4 42.99 25.12 -42.73
N PHE A 5 41.65 24.97 -42.73
CA PHE A 5 40.72 26.09 -42.63
C PHE A 5 39.42 25.65 -41.94
N ARG A 6 39.15 26.28 -40.79
CA ARG A 6 37.82 26.38 -40.16
C ARG A 6 36.99 27.40 -40.92
N LEU A 7 35.68 27.18 -40.97
CA LEU A 7 34.67 28.25 -40.88
C LEU A 7 33.41 27.68 -40.23
N HIS A 8 32.85 28.49 -39.33
CA HIS A 8 31.62 28.30 -38.58
C HIS A 8 30.40 28.19 -39.50
N ASP A 9 29.41 27.41 -39.08
CA ASP A 9 28.02 27.88 -39.17
C ASP A 9 27.22 27.48 -37.93
N GLU A 10 26.39 28.42 -37.53
CA GLU A 10 25.57 28.49 -36.32
C GLU A 10 24.11 28.26 -36.73
N SER A 11 23.20 28.08 -35.76
CA SER A 11 21.72 28.07 -35.94
C SER A 11 21.11 26.72 -36.38
N ALA A 12 19.98 26.25 -35.87
CA ALA A 12 19.17 26.57 -34.70
C ALA A 12 18.26 25.35 -34.46
N ALA A 13 17.94 25.10 -33.19
CA ALA A 13 16.96 24.10 -32.79
C ALA A 13 15.54 24.57 -33.15
N GLU A 14 14.76 23.71 -33.81
CA GLU A 14 13.31 23.89 -33.92
C GLU A 14 12.57 23.25 -32.74
N PRO A 15 11.52 23.92 -32.21
CA PRO A 15 10.85 23.53 -30.98
C PRO A 15 9.72 22.52 -31.18
N PHE A 16 9.63 21.56 -30.25
CA PHE A 16 8.48 20.68 -30.09
C PHE A 16 7.30 21.46 -29.49
N SER A 17 6.16 21.39 -30.17
CA SER A 17 4.86 21.89 -29.72
C SER A 17 4.25 21.00 -28.63
N PRO A 18 3.72 21.55 -27.52
CA PRO A 18 2.78 20.86 -26.66
C PRO A 18 1.33 21.26 -27.00
N SER A 19 0.49 20.24 -27.23
CA SER A 19 -0.94 20.40 -27.47
C SER A 19 -1.67 20.91 -26.22
N THR A 20 -2.31 22.06 -26.39
CA THR A 20 -3.18 22.76 -25.45
C THR A 20 -4.45 21.96 -25.14
N SER A 21 -4.77 21.76 -23.86
CA SER A 21 -6.14 21.46 -23.41
C SER A 21 -6.69 22.66 -22.66
N CYS A 22 -7.82 23.17 -23.14
CA CYS A 22 -8.49 24.39 -22.68
C CYS A 22 -8.94 24.32 -21.20
N LEU A 23 -8.55 25.34 -20.44
CA LEU A 23 -9.15 25.73 -19.17
C LEU A 23 -10.35 26.65 -19.44
N THR A 24 -11.54 26.27 -18.95
CA THR A 24 -12.65 27.21 -18.75
C THR A 24 -12.56 27.81 -17.36
N ALA A 25 -12.41 29.13 -17.32
CA ALA A 25 -12.41 29.97 -16.13
C ALA A 25 -13.82 30.19 -15.56
N TYR A 26 -13.93 30.29 -14.24
CA TYR A 26 -14.83 31.25 -13.58
C TYR A 26 -14.19 31.73 -12.26
N PRO A 27 -14.25 33.04 -11.94
CA PRO A 27 -13.66 33.63 -10.73
C PRO A 27 -14.71 33.77 -9.63
N HIS A 28 -14.28 33.84 -8.36
CA HIS A 28 -14.78 34.86 -7.43
C HIS A 28 -13.84 35.02 -6.23
N ALA A 29 -13.54 36.29 -5.96
CA ALA A 29 -12.67 36.81 -4.92
C ALA A 29 -13.24 36.62 -3.51
N ALA A 30 -12.35 36.44 -2.52
CA ALA A 30 -12.66 36.70 -1.12
C ALA A 30 -11.52 37.51 -0.48
N THR A 31 -11.89 38.72 -0.07
CA THR A 31 -11.07 39.78 0.49
C THR A 31 -10.66 39.48 1.93
N VAL A 32 -9.40 39.78 2.25
CA VAL A 32 -8.84 39.81 3.60
C VAL A 32 -9.53 40.89 4.45
N ARG A 33 -9.99 40.55 5.66
CA ARG A 33 -10.16 41.53 6.75
C ARG A 33 -9.70 40.95 8.08
N SER A 34 -8.70 41.63 8.63
CA SER A 34 -8.22 41.56 10.01
C SER A 34 -9.23 42.19 10.97
N THR A 35 -9.47 41.55 12.11
CA THR A 35 -9.90 42.23 13.35
C THR A 35 -9.35 41.46 14.55
N GLY A 36 -8.68 42.18 15.44
CA GLY A 36 -7.88 41.62 16.53
C GLY A 36 -8.63 41.19 17.79
N SER A 37 -7.89 40.41 18.57
CA SER A 37 -7.77 40.35 20.04
C SER A 37 -8.93 40.89 20.89
N LEU A 38 -9.54 40.00 21.67
CA LEU A 38 -9.96 40.28 23.04
C LEU A 38 -9.80 39.02 23.92
N ARG A 39 -8.87 39.12 24.88
CA ARG A 39 -8.78 38.28 26.08
C ARG A 39 -10.09 38.37 26.87
N SER A 40 -10.59 37.26 27.43
CA SER A 40 -10.89 37.24 28.87
C SER A 40 -11.04 35.84 29.47
N ARG A 41 -10.86 35.84 30.79
CA ARG A 41 -10.56 34.76 31.75
C ARG A 41 -11.75 33.81 32.03
N MET A 42 -11.40 32.60 32.48
CA MET A 42 -12.28 31.60 33.12
C MET A 42 -13.01 32.14 34.38
N PRO A 43 -14.01 31.43 34.96
CA PRO A 43 -13.70 30.32 35.88
C PRO A 43 -14.68 29.13 35.90
N VAL A 44 -14.12 28.01 36.38
CA VAL A 44 -14.76 26.75 36.80
C VAL A 44 -15.69 26.95 38.00
N LYS A 45 -16.86 26.28 38.04
CA LYS A 45 -17.57 25.94 39.29
C LYS A 45 -18.46 24.69 39.15
N LYS A 46 -18.59 23.99 40.27
CA LYS A 46 -19.03 22.61 40.54
C LYS A 46 -20.56 22.40 40.62
N LEU A 47 -20.99 21.20 40.22
CA LEU A 47 -21.83 20.19 40.93
C LEU A 47 -23.19 20.58 41.54
N THR A 48 -24.28 19.94 41.09
CA THR A 48 -25.37 19.44 41.98
C THR A 48 -26.17 18.28 41.35
N HIS A 49 -26.45 17.27 42.17
CA HIS A 49 -27.31 16.10 41.92
C HIS A 49 -28.80 16.46 41.94
N CYS A 50 -29.64 15.69 41.24
CA CYS A 50 -31.04 15.44 41.61
C CYS A 50 -31.35 13.95 41.58
N ILE A 51 -31.75 13.45 42.74
CA ILE A 51 -32.30 12.13 43.04
C ILE A 51 -33.82 12.21 42.81
N VAL A 52 -34.43 11.22 42.15
CA VAL A 52 -35.83 10.84 42.40
C VAL A 52 -35.91 9.31 42.47
N ALA A 53 -36.51 8.85 43.56
CA ALA A 53 -36.65 7.47 43.98
C ALA A 53 -38.06 6.93 43.66
N VAL A 54 -38.09 5.67 43.19
CA VAL A 54 -38.91 4.53 43.64
C VAL A 54 -40.45 4.61 43.53
N ALA A 55 -41.02 3.62 42.82
CA ALA A 55 -42.06 2.73 43.35
C ALA A 55 -42.19 1.42 42.52
N LEU A 56 -41.91 0.28 43.17
CA LEU A 56 -42.46 -1.06 42.87
C LEU A 56 -43.97 -1.06 43.24
N VAL A 57 -44.87 -1.97 42.84
CA VAL A 57 -44.92 -3.44 43.01
C VAL A 57 -46.09 -4.06 42.15
N PRO A 58 -46.57 -5.32 42.29
CA PRO A 58 -46.56 -6.34 41.22
C PRO A 58 -47.97 -6.83 40.80
N ILE A 59 -48.08 -7.69 39.77
CA ILE A 59 -49.24 -8.60 39.60
C ILE A 59 -48.76 -9.98 39.14
N MET A 60 -49.31 -11.01 39.79
CA MET A 60 -49.02 -12.44 39.63
C MET A 60 -49.81 -13.11 38.49
N THR A 61 -49.25 -14.24 38.04
CA THR A 61 -49.86 -15.47 37.48
C THR A 61 -50.62 -15.41 36.15
N LEU A 62 -50.19 -16.23 35.17
CA LEU A 62 -50.89 -17.49 34.81
C LEU A 62 -49.99 -18.34 33.91
N GLY A 63 -49.99 -19.66 34.13
CA GLY A 63 -49.34 -20.63 33.24
C GLY A 63 -50.21 -20.96 32.02
N CYS A 64 -49.55 -21.19 30.88
CA CYS A 64 -50.05 -22.05 29.82
C CYS A 64 -48.94 -23.01 29.37
N ALA A 65 -49.31 -24.27 29.30
CA ALA A 65 -48.48 -25.36 28.80
C ALA A 65 -48.38 -25.32 27.27
N ARG A 66 -47.19 -25.72 26.79
CA ARG A 66 -46.86 -26.38 25.51
C ARG A 66 -47.50 -25.84 24.22
N LEU A 67 -46.64 -25.41 23.29
CA LEU A 67 -46.63 -25.90 21.92
C LEU A 67 -45.18 -25.94 21.42
N SER A 68 -44.65 -27.16 21.36
CA SER A 68 -43.43 -27.50 20.66
C SER A 68 -43.66 -27.23 19.17
N THR A 69 -43.18 -26.09 18.70
CA THR A 69 -42.95 -25.86 17.27
C THR A 69 -41.45 -25.83 17.10
N GLY A 70 -40.94 -26.79 16.35
CA GLY A 70 -39.53 -26.87 16.01
C GLY A 70 -39.19 -25.62 15.20
N ASP A 71 -38.55 -24.66 15.85
CA ASP A 71 -37.81 -23.64 15.14
C ASP A 71 -36.63 -24.36 14.50
N ALA A 72 -36.75 -24.53 13.19
CA ALA A 72 -35.65 -24.91 12.32
C ALA A 72 -34.51 -23.94 12.62
N ALA A 73 -33.53 -24.41 13.39
CA ALA A 73 -32.27 -23.73 13.58
C ALA A 73 -31.73 -23.40 12.18
N ALA A 74 -31.88 -22.14 11.80
CA ALA A 74 -31.26 -21.58 10.61
C ALA A 74 -29.76 -21.79 10.78
N LYS A 75 -29.29 -22.87 10.14
CA LYS A 75 -27.87 -23.21 10.05
C LYS A 75 -27.18 -21.98 9.46
N PRO A 76 -26.15 -21.40 10.11
CA PRO A 76 -25.40 -20.31 9.52
C PRO A 76 -24.77 -20.84 8.23
N LEU A 77 -25.32 -20.45 7.08
CA LEU A 77 -24.76 -20.80 5.78
C LEU A 77 -23.66 -19.81 5.44
N HIS A 78 -22.59 -19.83 6.23
CA HIS A 78 -21.29 -19.31 5.83
C HIS A 78 -20.26 -20.42 6.03
N THR A 79 -20.46 -21.53 5.34
CA THR A 79 -19.41 -22.51 5.11
C THR A 79 -18.37 -21.91 4.16
N ALA A 80 -17.12 -22.27 4.39
CA ALA A 80 -15.90 -21.94 3.67
C ALA A 80 -15.88 -22.38 2.17
N GLY A 81 -16.99 -22.25 1.45
CA GLY A 81 -17.18 -22.67 0.06
C GLY A 81 -16.74 -21.64 -0.99
N GLY A 82 -16.57 -20.37 -0.65
CA GLY A 82 -16.13 -19.35 -1.62
C GLY A 82 -14.71 -19.61 -2.15
N ALA A 83 -13.78 -19.92 -1.24
CA ALA A 83 -12.35 -20.10 -1.58
C ALA A 83 -12.03 -21.43 -2.29
N SER A 84 -12.89 -22.45 -2.24
CA SER A 84 -12.62 -23.74 -2.88
C SER A 84 -12.70 -23.68 -4.41
N SER A 85 -13.38 -22.67 -4.96
CA SER A 85 -13.50 -22.41 -6.40
C SER A 85 -12.30 -21.68 -7.01
N PHE A 86 -11.37 -21.20 -6.18
CA PHE A 86 -10.19 -20.46 -6.61
C PHE A 86 -8.95 -21.37 -6.72
N PRO A 87 -8.01 -21.06 -7.63
CA PRO A 87 -6.83 -21.87 -7.84
C PRO A 87 -5.94 -21.89 -6.60
N ARG A 88 -5.35 -23.06 -6.31
CA ARG A 88 -4.37 -23.20 -5.24
C ARG A 88 -2.97 -22.96 -5.82
N ALA A 89 -2.32 -21.91 -5.34
CA ALA A 89 -0.90 -21.71 -5.57
C ALA A 89 -0.09 -22.87 -4.95
N SER A 90 1.08 -23.15 -5.54
CA SER A 90 2.05 -24.11 -4.99
C SER A 90 2.36 -23.81 -3.53
N ALA A 91 2.46 -24.86 -2.71
CA ALA A 91 2.90 -24.75 -1.33
C ALA A 91 4.42 -24.46 -1.19
N MET A 92 5.15 -24.52 -2.30
CA MET A 92 6.59 -24.27 -2.38
C MET A 92 6.93 -23.28 -3.50
N SER A 93 7.76 -22.30 -3.17
CA SER A 93 8.38 -21.39 -4.13
C SER A 93 9.24 -22.16 -5.15
N PRO A 94 9.20 -21.80 -6.44
CA PRO A 94 10.11 -22.34 -7.43
C PRO A 94 11.57 -22.01 -7.08
N SER A 95 12.45 -22.99 -7.23
CA SER A 95 13.91 -22.81 -7.17
C SER A 95 14.54 -23.50 -8.38
N PRO A 96 15.24 -22.78 -9.28
CA PRO A 96 15.39 -21.31 -9.30
C PRO A 96 14.05 -20.60 -9.55
N TRP A 97 14.00 -19.29 -9.22
CA TRP A 97 12.82 -18.46 -9.47
C TRP A 97 12.59 -18.29 -10.97
N VAL A 98 11.34 -18.47 -11.42
CA VAL A 98 10.93 -18.29 -12.81
C VAL A 98 9.72 -17.36 -12.86
N PRO A 99 9.84 -16.16 -13.47
CA PRO A 99 8.72 -15.21 -13.57
C PRO A 99 7.47 -15.85 -14.19
N PHE A 100 6.30 -15.51 -13.63
CA PHE A 100 4.98 -15.95 -14.10
C PHE A 100 4.70 -17.46 -14.06
N LYS A 101 5.62 -18.29 -13.56
CA LYS A 101 5.44 -19.74 -13.53
C LYS A 101 4.25 -20.14 -12.68
N LEU A 102 4.12 -19.58 -11.48
CA LEU A 102 3.06 -19.93 -10.54
C LEU A 102 1.69 -19.44 -11.04
N GLU A 103 1.65 -18.24 -11.59
CA GLU A 103 0.47 -17.59 -12.12
C GLU A 103 -0.08 -18.36 -13.32
N ARG A 104 0.79 -18.74 -14.27
CA ARG A 104 0.41 -19.59 -15.41
C ARG A 104 -0.07 -20.98 -14.98
N GLN A 105 0.54 -21.58 -13.97
CA GLN A 105 0.07 -22.85 -13.39
C GLN A 105 -1.33 -22.74 -12.77
N MET A 106 -1.71 -21.55 -12.32
CA MET A 106 -3.06 -21.24 -11.84
C MET A 106 -4.04 -20.83 -12.96
N GLY A 107 -3.59 -20.84 -14.22
CA GLY A 107 -4.41 -20.51 -15.38
C GLY A 107 -4.46 -19.02 -15.74
N ALA A 108 -3.60 -18.17 -15.17
CA ALA A 108 -3.56 -16.76 -15.51
C ALA A 108 -2.87 -16.49 -16.85
N VAL A 109 -3.32 -15.43 -17.53
CA VAL A 109 -2.68 -14.90 -18.74
C VAL A 109 -1.71 -13.80 -18.32
N CYS A 110 -0.44 -13.93 -18.66
CA CYS A 110 0.61 -13.05 -18.20
C CYS A 110 1.27 -12.28 -19.33
N VAL A 111 1.51 -10.99 -19.10
CA VAL A 111 2.25 -10.10 -19.98
C VAL A 111 3.41 -9.46 -19.21
N ASP A 112 4.57 -9.36 -19.87
CA ASP A 112 5.71 -8.62 -19.32
C ASP A 112 5.65 -7.13 -19.68
N ARG A 113 6.58 -6.35 -19.09
CA ARG A 113 6.70 -4.92 -19.34
C ARG A 113 6.89 -4.57 -20.82
N MET A 114 7.60 -5.41 -21.57
CA MET A 114 7.89 -5.17 -22.99
C MET A 114 6.64 -5.32 -23.84
N GLN A 115 5.86 -6.37 -23.56
CA GLN A 115 4.58 -6.63 -24.21
C GLN A 115 3.53 -5.58 -23.86
N SER A 116 3.50 -5.11 -22.61
CA SER A 116 2.53 -4.10 -22.16
C SER A 116 2.97 -2.66 -22.42
N GLN A 117 4.23 -2.45 -22.86
CA GLN A 117 4.86 -1.14 -22.97
C GLN A 117 4.78 -0.32 -21.66
N GLY A 118 4.84 -1.01 -20.51
CA GLY A 118 4.70 -0.40 -19.18
C GLY A 118 3.27 0.00 -18.80
N SER A 119 2.28 -0.27 -19.65
CA SER A 119 0.87 -0.13 -19.30
C SER A 119 0.43 -1.28 -18.38
N SER A 120 -0.37 -0.98 -17.37
CA SER A 120 -0.96 -2.00 -16.49
C SER A 120 -2.30 -1.52 -15.96
N PRO A 121 -3.32 -2.40 -15.86
CA PRO A 121 -4.56 -2.08 -15.17
C PRO A 121 -4.37 -1.80 -13.68
N ALA A 122 -3.24 -2.23 -13.11
CA ALA A 122 -2.84 -1.97 -11.74
C ALA A 122 -1.50 -1.22 -11.74
N PRO A 123 -1.45 0.08 -11.36
CA PRO A 123 -0.23 0.89 -11.46
C PRO A 123 1.01 0.30 -10.78
N LEU A 124 0.81 -0.40 -9.65
CA LEU A 124 1.87 -1.10 -8.92
C LEU A 124 2.50 -2.24 -9.75
N LEU A 125 1.76 -2.82 -10.70
CA LEU A 125 2.13 -3.99 -11.50
C LEU A 125 2.53 -3.61 -12.94
N ARG A 126 3.21 -2.47 -13.12
CA ARG A 126 3.65 -1.96 -14.43
C ARG A 126 4.84 -2.69 -15.05
N ASP A 127 5.61 -3.41 -14.23
CA ASP A 127 6.79 -4.16 -14.70
C ASP A 127 6.43 -5.56 -15.23
N GLY A 128 5.13 -5.86 -15.28
CA GLY A 128 4.58 -7.13 -15.72
C GLY A 128 3.44 -7.55 -14.81
N PHE A 129 2.43 -8.20 -15.38
CA PHE A 129 1.27 -8.65 -14.64
C PHE A 129 0.64 -9.89 -15.25
N CYS A 130 -0.07 -10.63 -14.42
CA CYS A 130 -0.96 -11.69 -14.85
C CYS A 130 -2.41 -11.32 -14.55
N LYS A 131 -3.33 -11.77 -15.40
CA LYS A 131 -4.77 -11.58 -15.22
C LYS A 131 -5.47 -12.94 -15.14
N GLY A 132 -6.32 -13.10 -14.14
CA GLY A 132 -7.09 -14.33 -13.91
C GLY A 132 -7.62 -14.45 -12.49
N PRO A 133 -8.12 -15.63 -12.08
CA PRO A 133 -8.61 -15.85 -10.73
C PRO A 133 -7.46 -15.75 -9.71
N ALA A 134 -7.71 -15.03 -8.62
CA ALA A 134 -6.73 -14.83 -7.56
C ALA A 134 -6.38 -16.14 -6.81
N PRO A 135 -5.19 -16.23 -6.20
CA PRO A 135 -4.81 -17.39 -5.40
C PRO A 135 -5.76 -17.62 -4.21
N ALA A 136 -6.15 -18.86 -3.96
CA ALA A 136 -7.14 -19.21 -2.92
C ALA A 136 -6.79 -18.73 -1.49
N HIS A 137 -5.50 -18.59 -1.17
CA HIS A 137 -5.07 -18.06 0.13
C HIS A 137 -5.25 -16.53 0.24
N ILE A 138 -5.03 -15.79 -0.84
CA ILE A 138 -5.33 -14.35 -0.92
C ILE A 138 -6.83 -14.13 -0.83
N VAL A 139 -7.62 -14.92 -1.55
CA VAL A 139 -9.09 -14.87 -1.50
C VAL A 139 -9.58 -15.05 -0.07
N ARG A 140 -9.07 -16.06 0.64
CA ARG A 140 -9.40 -16.31 2.04
C ARG A 140 -9.07 -15.12 2.92
N ALA A 141 -7.89 -14.52 2.76
CA ALA A 141 -7.48 -13.35 3.53
C ALA A 141 -8.37 -12.13 3.27
N LEU A 142 -8.66 -11.81 2.01
CA LEU A 142 -9.44 -10.62 1.64
C LEU A 142 -10.92 -10.74 2.02
N LEU A 143 -11.50 -11.94 1.90
CA LEU A 143 -12.88 -12.20 2.31
C LEU A 143 -13.04 -12.30 3.83
N ALA A 144 -11.99 -12.67 4.56
CA ALA A 144 -11.98 -12.68 6.02
C ALA A 144 -11.85 -11.29 6.65
N LEU A 145 -11.58 -10.23 5.85
CA LEU A 145 -11.55 -8.86 6.36
C LEU A 145 -12.94 -8.45 6.88
N PRO A 146 -13.01 -7.81 8.05
CA PRO A 146 -14.27 -7.30 8.57
C PRO A 146 -14.85 -6.26 7.59
N ALA A 147 -16.17 -6.26 7.43
CA ALA A 147 -16.85 -5.34 6.51
C ALA A 147 -16.63 -3.85 6.86
N SER A 148 -16.30 -3.55 8.12
CA SER A 148 -15.95 -2.20 8.56
C SER A 148 -14.55 -1.75 8.14
N ALA A 149 -13.65 -2.65 7.75
CA ALA A 149 -12.28 -2.30 7.38
C ALA A 149 -12.16 -1.76 5.94
N VAL A 150 -13.09 -2.08 5.05
CA VAL A 150 -13.03 -1.70 3.63
C VAL A 150 -14.39 -1.24 3.14
N ASP A 151 -14.44 -0.43 2.09
CA ASP A 151 -15.71 0.03 1.51
C ASP A 151 -16.43 -1.07 0.71
N ALA A 152 -15.69 -2.01 0.13
CA ALA A 152 -16.24 -3.06 -0.70
C ALA A 152 -16.98 -4.13 0.14
N SER A 153 -18.21 -4.45 -0.28
CA SER A 153 -18.96 -5.58 0.28
C SER A 153 -18.22 -6.91 0.07
N PRO A 154 -18.45 -7.94 0.90
CA PRO A 154 -17.85 -9.26 0.68
C PRO A 154 -18.10 -9.82 -0.72
N GLN A 155 -19.31 -9.61 -1.28
CA GLN A 155 -19.68 -10.07 -2.62
C GLN A 155 -18.90 -9.31 -3.71
N ALA A 156 -18.73 -7.99 -3.57
CA ALA A 156 -17.94 -7.19 -4.50
C ALA A 156 -16.45 -7.58 -4.47
N ARG A 157 -15.92 -7.88 -3.28
CA ARG A 157 -14.56 -8.41 -3.10
C ARG A 157 -14.40 -9.75 -3.82
N GLU A 158 -15.33 -10.69 -3.59
CA GLU A 158 -15.28 -12.01 -4.23
C GLU A 158 -15.36 -11.90 -5.76
N ALA A 159 -16.27 -11.07 -6.28
CA ALA A 159 -16.41 -10.84 -7.71
C ALA A 159 -15.11 -10.30 -8.34
N SER A 160 -14.49 -9.30 -7.70
CA SER A 160 -13.23 -8.70 -8.16
C SER A 160 -12.06 -9.69 -8.14
N LEU A 161 -12.06 -10.67 -7.23
CA LEU A 161 -11.03 -11.71 -7.15
C LEU A 161 -11.10 -12.74 -8.28
N ARG A 162 -12.24 -12.87 -8.97
CA ARG A 162 -12.40 -13.81 -10.09
C ARG A 162 -11.66 -13.38 -11.35
N ASP A 163 -11.41 -12.07 -11.49
CA ASP A 163 -10.71 -11.46 -12.62
C ASP A 163 -9.64 -10.46 -12.13
N ALA A 164 -8.80 -10.92 -11.20
CA ALA A 164 -7.80 -10.09 -10.56
C ALA A 164 -6.55 -9.90 -11.43
N VAL A 165 -5.80 -8.85 -11.13
CA VAL A 165 -4.47 -8.60 -11.71
C VAL A 165 -3.41 -8.85 -10.63
N TYR A 166 -2.45 -9.72 -10.89
CA TYR A 166 -1.49 -10.13 -9.87
C TYR A 166 -0.17 -10.62 -10.42
N VAL A 167 0.82 -10.67 -9.52
CA VAL A 167 2.11 -11.34 -9.72
C VAL A 167 2.54 -12.06 -8.45
N ALA A 168 3.32 -13.11 -8.63
CA ALA A 168 4.05 -13.78 -7.57
C ALA A 168 5.46 -13.19 -7.45
N ALA A 169 6.01 -13.22 -6.25
CA ALA A 169 7.39 -12.87 -5.92
C ALA A 169 8.01 -13.91 -4.99
N PRO A 170 9.35 -14.03 -4.94
CA PRO A 170 9.99 -14.79 -3.89
C PRO A 170 9.54 -14.28 -2.51
N GLY A 171 9.09 -15.20 -1.65
CA GLY A 171 8.76 -14.91 -0.25
C GLY A 171 9.87 -15.40 0.68
N LEU A 172 9.83 -14.98 1.94
CA LEU A 172 10.71 -15.50 2.99
C LEU A 172 10.18 -16.79 3.63
N GLY A 173 8.94 -17.16 3.32
CA GLY A 173 8.33 -18.42 3.74
C GLY A 173 8.50 -19.55 2.74
N ARG A 174 7.77 -20.65 2.96
CA ARG A 174 7.77 -21.80 2.05
C ARG A 174 7.13 -21.47 0.71
N ARG A 175 6.07 -20.64 0.72
CA ARG A 175 5.33 -20.20 -0.46
C ARG A 175 5.89 -18.88 -1.00
N ALA A 176 5.52 -18.59 -2.24
CA ALA A 176 5.74 -17.29 -2.84
C ALA A 176 4.79 -16.25 -2.22
N ASP A 177 5.27 -15.01 -2.19
CA ASP A 177 4.44 -13.84 -1.92
C ASP A 177 3.62 -13.50 -3.16
N PHE A 178 2.39 -13.01 -3.00
CA PHE A 178 1.53 -12.59 -4.11
C PHE A 178 1.07 -11.16 -3.87
N THR A 179 1.23 -10.30 -4.87
CA THR A 179 0.60 -8.96 -4.92
C THR A 179 -0.58 -9.03 -5.86
N VAL A 180 -1.78 -8.75 -5.35
CA VAL A 180 -3.05 -8.87 -6.07
C VAL A 180 -3.81 -7.55 -6.00
N ALA A 181 -4.15 -7.00 -7.15
CA ALA A 181 -5.12 -5.92 -7.31
C ALA A 181 -6.48 -6.52 -7.72
N ALA A 182 -7.52 -6.25 -6.93
CA ALA A 182 -8.87 -6.73 -7.12
C ALA A 182 -9.88 -5.61 -6.83
N GLY A 183 -10.38 -4.97 -7.88
CA GLY A 183 -11.17 -3.74 -7.77
C GLY A 183 -10.33 -2.62 -7.14
N ASP A 184 -10.89 -1.94 -6.15
CA ASP A 184 -10.20 -0.82 -5.44
C ASP A 184 -9.24 -1.30 -4.33
N LEU A 185 -9.17 -2.61 -4.11
CA LEU A 185 -8.30 -3.20 -3.09
C LEU A 185 -7.05 -3.79 -3.71
N THR A 186 -5.91 -3.49 -3.10
CA THR A 186 -4.68 -4.25 -3.31
C THR A 186 -4.37 -5.03 -2.05
N ILE A 187 -3.86 -6.24 -2.19
CA ILE A 187 -3.42 -7.10 -1.10
C ILE A 187 -2.09 -7.74 -1.49
N ARG A 188 -1.16 -7.80 -0.53
CA ARG A 188 0.10 -8.53 -0.68
C ARG A 188 0.30 -9.48 0.48
N SER A 189 0.57 -10.76 0.18
CA SER A 189 1.07 -11.69 1.19
C SER A 189 2.55 -11.45 1.46
N PHE A 190 2.91 -11.58 2.73
CA PHE A 190 4.27 -11.59 3.25
C PHE A 190 4.42 -12.90 4.03
N GLU A 191 4.90 -13.92 3.35
CA GLU A 191 5.04 -15.27 3.89
C GLU A 191 6.14 -15.31 4.94
N SER A 192 5.86 -16.08 5.99
CA SER A 192 6.78 -16.41 7.07
C SER A 192 7.26 -17.85 6.95
N ALA A 193 8.40 -18.16 7.58
CA ALA A 193 8.83 -19.54 7.77
C ALA A 193 7.76 -20.36 8.53
N GLU A 194 7.06 -19.72 9.47
CA GLU A 194 5.92 -20.27 10.20
C GLU A 194 4.60 -19.83 9.53
N PRO A 195 3.83 -20.73 8.89
CA PRO A 195 2.69 -20.33 8.07
C PRO A 195 1.62 -19.49 8.79
N ASP A 196 1.44 -19.69 10.10
CA ASP A 196 0.51 -18.93 10.94
C ASP A 196 0.98 -17.50 11.25
N LYS A 197 2.27 -17.20 11.06
CA LYS A 197 2.82 -15.83 11.16
C LYS A 197 2.71 -15.03 9.87
N THR A 198 2.30 -15.65 8.75
CA THR A 198 2.08 -14.98 7.46
C THR A 198 1.18 -13.76 7.62
N VAL A 199 1.59 -12.65 7.02
CA VAL A 199 0.87 -11.38 7.06
C VAL A 199 0.32 -11.04 5.68
N TYR A 200 -0.86 -10.44 5.65
CA TYR A 200 -1.47 -9.88 4.45
C TYR A 200 -1.57 -8.37 4.64
N VAL A 201 -0.78 -7.61 3.91
CA VAL A 201 -0.94 -6.16 3.88
C VAL A 201 -2.04 -5.84 2.88
N VAL A 202 -2.95 -4.93 3.24
CA VAL A 202 -4.09 -4.54 2.41
C VAL A 202 -4.11 -3.03 2.28
N TRP A 203 -4.32 -2.53 1.06
CA TRP A 203 -4.38 -1.12 0.69
C TRP A 203 -5.83 -0.64 0.63
N SER A 204 -6.04 0.68 0.68
CA SER A 204 -7.36 1.32 0.64
C SER A 204 -8.26 0.90 1.82
N VAL A 205 -7.64 0.52 2.94
CA VAL A 205 -8.32 0.12 4.17
C VAL A 205 -8.67 1.36 4.98
N LYS A 206 -9.87 1.39 5.55
CA LYS A 206 -10.29 2.41 6.51
C LYS A 206 -9.35 2.41 7.71
N CYS A 207 -8.82 3.58 8.03
CA CYS A 207 -8.04 3.76 9.23
C CYS A 207 -8.25 5.13 9.84
N GLY A 208 -8.37 5.17 11.16
CA GLY A 208 -8.49 6.41 11.92
C GLY A 208 -7.14 7.13 12.05
N PRO A 209 -7.16 8.44 12.33
CA PRO A 209 -5.96 9.17 12.73
C PRO A 209 -5.29 8.49 13.93
N GLY A 210 -3.98 8.26 13.85
CA GLY A 210 -3.19 7.64 14.92
C GLY A 210 -3.35 6.12 15.05
N GLU A 211 -4.19 5.47 14.22
CA GLU A 211 -4.19 4.01 14.15
C GLU A 211 -2.89 3.49 13.54
N ALA A 212 -2.45 2.33 14.00
CA ALA A 212 -1.29 1.66 13.42
C ALA A 212 -1.58 1.27 11.97
N GLY A 213 -0.66 1.60 11.08
CA GLY A 213 -0.80 1.45 9.65
C GLY A 213 0.14 2.39 8.92
N LEU A 214 0.17 2.28 7.60
CA LEU A 214 0.98 3.15 6.74
C LEU A 214 0.05 4.12 6.00
N ALA A 215 0.44 5.39 5.94
CA ALA A 215 -0.24 6.45 5.21
C ALA A 215 -1.73 6.63 5.57
N CYS A 216 -2.10 6.59 6.86
CA CYS A 216 -3.48 6.65 7.35
C CYS A 216 -4.09 8.06 7.50
N GLN A 217 -3.41 9.09 7.01
CA GLN A 217 -3.77 10.50 7.27
C GLN A 217 -5.14 10.88 6.70
N SER A 218 -5.58 10.28 5.59
CA SER A 218 -6.82 10.63 4.88
C SER A 218 -7.99 9.69 5.20
N GLY A 219 -7.97 8.98 6.32
CA GLY A 219 -9.01 8.00 6.66
C GLY A 219 -8.88 6.66 5.92
N LYS A 220 -7.93 6.56 4.99
CA LYS A 220 -7.56 5.35 4.26
C LYS A 220 -6.06 5.16 4.33
N GLY A 221 -5.60 3.92 4.31
CA GLY A 221 -4.19 3.59 4.33
C GLY A 221 -3.94 2.11 4.10
N ARG A 222 -2.79 1.64 4.60
CA ARG A 222 -2.38 0.23 4.51
C ARG A 222 -2.34 -0.38 5.90
N LYS A 223 -2.98 -1.54 6.05
CA LYS A 223 -3.01 -2.30 7.30
C LYS A 223 -2.53 -3.73 7.09
N ALA A 224 -1.90 -4.30 8.10
CA ALA A 224 -1.42 -5.67 8.12
C ALA A 224 -2.44 -6.55 8.84
N TYR A 225 -2.81 -7.67 8.22
CA TYR A 225 -3.75 -8.63 8.76
C TYR A 225 -3.12 -10.01 8.87
N ARG A 226 -3.51 -10.76 9.90
CA ARG A 226 -3.18 -12.18 10.06
C ARG A 226 -4.46 -12.99 10.14
N LEU A 227 -4.49 -14.13 9.46
CA LEU A 227 -5.61 -15.05 9.56
C LEU A 227 -5.53 -15.87 10.85
N GLY A 228 -6.58 -15.79 11.66
CA GLY A 228 -6.78 -16.65 12.82
C GLY A 228 -7.14 -18.08 12.41
N LYS A 229 -7.04 -19.01 13.37
CA LYS A 229 -7.44 -20.43 13.17
C LYS A 229 -8.94 -20.58 12.92
N ASP A 230 -9.73 -19.61 13.38
CA ASP A 230 -11.16 -19.45 13.13
C ASP A 230 -11.49 -18.97 11.71
N GLY A 231 -10.47 -18.57 10.94
CA GLY A 231 -10.62 -18.03 9.59
C GLY A 231 -10.89 -16.52 9.55
N THR A 232 -10.86 -15.82 10.68
CA THR A 232 -11.04 -14.36 10.76
C THR A 232 -9.73 -13.63 10.49
N ALA A 233 -9.77 -12.48 9.81
CA ALA A 233 -8.60 -11.63 9.66
C ALA A 233 -8.50 -10.66 10.85
N HIS A 234 -7.38 -10.71 11.58
CA HIS A 234 -7.09 -9.81 12.70
C HIS A 234 -6.10 -8.73 12.27
N ASP A 235 -6.40 -7.47 12.58
CA ASP A 235 -5.48 -6.35 12.39
C ASP A 235 -4.28 -6.51 13.34
N VAL A 236 -3.10 -6.66 12.76
CA VAL A 236 -1.81 -6.82 13.44
C VAL A 236 -0.86 -5.68 13.10
N SER A 237 -1.37 -4.57 12.57
CA SER A 237 -0.56 -3.44 12.08
C SER A 237 0.41 -2.90 13.13
N ALA A 238 -0.02 -2.80 14.39
CA ALA A 238 0.83 -2.32 15.49
C ALA A 238 1.99 -3.27 15.84
N LEU A 239 1.88 -4.55 15.50
CA LEU A 239 2.92 -5.56 15.74
C LEU A 239 3.85 -5.72 14.53
N VAL A 240 3.33 -5.40 13.34
CA VAL A 240 4.00 -5.67 12.06
C VAL A 240 4.74 -4.45 11.54
N PHE A 241 4.18 -3.25 11.68
CA PHE A 241 4.80 -2.04 11.16
C PHE A 241 5.60 -1.30 12.24
N PRO A 242 6.82 -0.86 11.93
CA PRO A 242 7.52 0.09 12.79
C PRO A 242 6.82 1.46 12.70
N PRO A 243 7.09 2.37 13.66
CA PRO A 243 6.63 3.75 13.54
C PRO A 243 7.19 4.41 12.28
N VAL A 244 6.46 5.40 11.76
CA VAL A 244 6.94 6.28 10.68
C VAL A 244 8.22 6.99 11.14
N PRO A 245 9.25 7.14 10.28
CA PRO A 245 10.46 7.86 10.64
C PRO A 245 10.15 9.29 11.11
N SER A 246 10.73 9.70 12.23
CA SER A 246 10.64 11.07 12.71
C SER A 246 11.62 11.97 11.96
N LEU A 247 11.16 13.15 11.54
CA LEU A 247 12.03 14.16 10.94
C LEU A 247 12.87 14.87 12.02
N SER A 248 14.18 14.95 11.81
CA SER A 248 15.05 15.80 12.63
C SER A 248 14.85 17.28 12.28
N ALA A 249 15.40 18.19 13.09
CA ALA A 249 15.38 19.63 12.78
C ALA A 249 16.05 19.94 11.44
N GLN A 250 17.10 19.20 11.07
CA GLN A 250 17.76 19.35 9.77
C GLN A 250 16.89 18.85 8.63
N ASP A 251 16.11 17.79 8.85
CA ASP A 251 15.18 17.28 7.83
C ASP A 251 14.02 18.24 7.62
N ILE A 252 13.52 18.88 8.68
CA ILE A 252 12.48 19.91 8.61
C ILE A 252 13.02 21.16 7.89
N ALA A 253 14.26 21.58 8.18
CA ALA A 253 14.89 22.68 7.46
C ALA A 253 15.02 22.35 5.97
N ARG A 254 15.54 21.16 5.64
CA ARG A 254 15.62 20.66 4.26
C ARG A 254 14.26 20.66 3.57
N GLN A 255 13.21 20.17 4.25
CA GLN A 255 11.85 20.18 3.74
C GLN A 255 11.39 21.60 3.40
N ASN A 256 11.58 22.57 4.30
CA ASN A 256 11.12 23.94 4.07
C ASN A 256 11.94 24.66 2.99
N ASP A 257 13.26 24.47 2.97
CA ASP A 257 14.18 25.19 2.08
C ASP A 257 14.10 24.70 0.63
N HIS A 258 13.64 23.47 0.41
CA HIS A 258 13.58 22.82 -0.91
C HIS A 258 12.15 22.43 -1.35
N GLY A 259 11.13 22.94 -0.67
CA GLY A 259 9.72 22.62 -1.00
C GLY A 259 9.37 21.14 -0.87
N GLY A 260 9.92 20.47 0.15
CA GLY A 260 9.76 19.04 0.37
C GLY A 260 8.35 18.59 0.73
N SER A 261 7.91 17.45 0.19
CA SER A 261 6.66 16.79 0.51
C SER A 261 6.64 16.25 1.95
N GLU A 262 5.48 15.82 2.45
CA GLU A 262 5.48 14.88 3.59
C GLU A 262 6.17 13.57 3.22
N LEU A 263 6.58 12.80 4.23
CA LEU A 263 7.12 11.45 4.01
C LEU A 263 6.06 10.56 3.37
N PHE A 264 6.41 9.94 2.26
CA PHE A 264 5.58 8.95 1.60
C PHE A 264 6.33 7.63 1.43
N LEU A 265 5.56 6.55 1.37
CA LEU A 265 6.12 5.21 1.26
C LEU A 265 6.10 4.74 -0.19
N PHE A 266 7.29 4.62 -0.76
CA PHE A 266 7.55 4.07 -2.08
C PHE A 266 7.50 2.54 -2.03
N ASP A 267 6.47 1.97 -2.64
CA ASP A 267 6.12 0.54 -2.63
C ASP A 267 6.29 -0.16 -3.98
N ASP A 268 6.83 0.55 -4.96
CA ASP A 268 7.07 0.13 -6.34
C ASP A 268 7.89 -1.17 -6.51
N LYS A 269 8.63 -1.60 -5.48
CA LYS A 269 9.41 -2.84 -5.48
C LYS A 269 8.65 -4.05 -4.96
N LEU A 270 7.50 -3.83 -4.32
CA LEU A 270 6.66 -4.91 -3.81
C LEU A 270 6.29 -5.97 -4.85
N PRO A 271 6.12 -5.72 -6.15
CA PRO A 271 5.87 -6.78 -7.11
C PRO A 271 6.97 -7.86 -7.18
N VAL A 272 8.20 -7.55 -6.76
CA VAL A 272 9.38 -8.41 -6.95
C VAL A 272 10.25 -8.61 -5.70
N ALA A 273 10.06 -7.79 -4.66
CA ALA A 273 10.80 -7.86 -3.40
C ALA A 273 9.90 -7.48 -2.21
N SER A 274 10.28 -7.90 -1.00
CA SER A 274 9.51 -7.63 0.22
C SER A 274 10.06 -6.43 1.00
N THR A 275 10.37 -5.35 0.27
CA THR A 275 10.94 -4.11 0.79
C THR A 275 10.20 -2.89 0.24
N MET A 276 9.99 -1.89 1.08
CA MET A 276 9.48 -0.56 0.71
C MET A 276 10.45 0.52 1.22
N ARG A 277 10.29 1.78 0.79
CA ARG A 277 11.20 2.86 1.19
C ARG A 277 10.46 4.14 1.55
N TRP A 278 10.84 4.76 2.66
CA TRP A 278 10.39 6.10 3.00
C TRP A 278 11.19 7.15 2.24
N LEU A 279 10.48 8.03 1.55
CA LEU A 279 11.03 9.09 0.74
C LEU A 279 10.37 10.43 1.06
N MET A 280 11.11 11.50 0.77
CA MET A 280 10.59 12.86 0.64
C MET A 280 10.93 13.34 -0.77
N GLU A 281 9.95 13.86 -1.49
CA GLU A 281 10.13 14.49 -2.80
C GLU A 281 10.36 15.97 -2.60
N PHE A 282 11.16 16.60 -3.46
CA PHE A 282 11.42 18.04 -3.42
C PHE A 282 10.98 18.71 -4.71
N ASP A 283 10.82 20.02 -4.66
CA ASP A 283 10.57 20.84 -5.82
C ASP A 283 11.68 20.61 -6.87
N PRO A 284 11.34 20.21 -8.12
CA PRO A 284 12.34 19.98 -9.15
C PRO A 284 13.16 21.23 -9.49
N ASP A 285 12.64 22.43 -9.23
CA ASP A 285 13.35 23.69 -9.44
C ASP A 285 14.27 24.05 -8.25
N GLN A 286 14.15 23.34 -7.13
CA GLN A 286 14.97 23.52 -5.91
C GLN A 286 15.53 22.17 -5.41
N PRO A 287 16.27 21.42 -6.24
CA PRO A 287 16.73 20.09 -5.87
C PRO A 287 17.75 20.12 -4.73
N LEU A 288 17.87 19.00 -4.02
CA LEU A 288 18.96 18.81 -3.06
C LEU A 288 20.32 18.83 -3.76
N ALA A 289 21.32 19.38 -3.08
CA ALA A 289 22.71 19.31 -3.51
C ALA A 289 23.17 17.85 -3.74
N SER A 290 24.05 17.60 -4.71
CA SER A 290 24.48 16.25 -5.10
C SER A 290 25.20 15.48 -4.00
N ASP A 291 25.83 16.22 -3.10
CA ASP A 291 26.55 15.72 -1.94
C ASP A 291 25.67 15.65 -0.67
N ASP A 292 24.40 16.08 -0.71
CA ASP A 292 23.51 15.98 0.45
C ASP A 292 23.46 14.51 0.96
N PRO A 293 23.61 14.28 2.27
CA PRO A 293 23.74 12.93 2.81
C PRO A 293 22.50 12.06 2.58
N LYS A 294 21.31 12.68 2.48
CA LYS A 294 20.02 12.00 2.32
C LYS A 294 19.63 11.82 0.85
N ARG A 295 20.29 12.50 -0.09
CA ARG A 295 19.89 12.51 -1.50
C ARG A 295 19.96 11.11 -2.13
N VAL A 296 18.89 10.78 -2.85
CA VAL A 296 18.76 9.66 -3.80
C VAL A 296 17.97 10.15 -5.01
N GLY A 297 18.65 10.37 -6.15
CA GLY A 297 18.06 11.04 -7.31
C GLY A 297 17.45 12.40 -6.95
N SER A 298 16.14 12.55 -7.14
CA SER A 298 15.35 13.76 -6.83
C SER A 298 14.71 13.77 -5.43
N TYR A 299 15.06 12.81 -4.57
CA TYR A 299 14.39 12.57 -3.29
C TYR A 299 15.39 12.51 -2.15
N ALA A 300 14.90 12.59 -0.90
CA ALA A 300 15.65 12.22 0.29
C ALA A 300 15.18 10.87 0.83
N HIS A 301 16.14 10.05 1.28
CA HIS A 301 15.92 8.74 1.87
C HIS A 301 15.73 8.80 3.40
N PHE A 302 14.70 8.13 3.90
CA PHE A 302 14.38 8.05 5.34
C PHE A 302 14.28 6.62 5.88
N GLY A 303 14.92 5.66 5.20
CA GLY A 303 14.95 4.26 5.59
C GLY A 303 14.11 3.37 4.69
N PHE A 304 14.44 2.07 4.72
CA PHE A 304 13.69 0.99 4.11
C PHE A 304 12.83 0.30 5.16
N LEU A 305 11.62 -0.11 4.78
CA LEU A 305 10.83 -1.10 5.51
C LEU A 305 11.14 -2.47 4.93
N ARG A 306 11.95 -3.25 5.65
CA ARG A 306 12.36 -4.60 5.26
C ARG A 306 11.55 -5.65 5.99
N TRP A 307 10.90 -6.55 5.25
CA TRP A 307 10.26 -7.74 5.84
C TRP A 307 11.31 -8.72 6.38
N THR A 308 11.14 -9.18 7.62
CA THR A 308 12.05 -10.13 8.27
C THR A 308 11.57 -11.59 8.22
N GLY A 309 10.36 -11.82 7.72
CA GLY A 309 9.64 -13.08 7.91
C GLY A 309 8.65 -13.03 9.06
N GLU A 310 8.65 -11.98 9.89
CA GLU A 310 7.69 -11.83 11.00
C GLU A 310 7.06 -10.43 11.09
N ARG A 311 7.87 -9.39 10.85
CA ARG A 311 7.48 -7.98 10.89
C ARG A 311 8.33 -7.17 9.92
N PHE A 312 8.00 -5.90 9.72
CA PHE A 312 8.87 -4.96 9.05
C PHE A 312 9.82 -4.30 10.05
N GLU A 313 11.05 -4.09 9.60
CA GLU A 313 12.05 -3.30 10.33
C GLU A 313 12.44 -2.09 9.49
N LEU A 314 12.61 -0.96 10.17
CA LEU A 314 13.17 0.24 9.57
C LEU A 314 14.70 0.11 9.57
N VAL A 315 15.31 0.08 8.39
CA VAL A 315 16.77 -0.04 8.21
C VAL A 315 17.28 1.02 7.24
N GLU A 316 18.47 1.55 7.47
CA GLU A 316 19.07 2.59 6.59
C GLU A 316 19.48 2.02 5.24
N ARG A 317 19.95 0.76 5.20
CA ARG A 317 20.51 0.14 4.00
C ARG A 317 19.95 -1.26 3.78
N VAL A 318 19.85 -1.66 2.52
CA VAL A 318 19.46 -3.02 2.13
C VAL A 318 20.40 -3.53 1.00
N PRO A 319 20.62 -4.84 0.88
CA PRO A 319 21.36 -5.41 -0.25
C PRO A 319 20.57 -5.28 -1.56
N ARG A 320 21.26 -5.31 -2.71
CA ARG A 320 20.64 -5.27 -4.05
C ARG A 320 19.52 -6.28 -4.25
N ALA A 321 19.64 -7.47 -3.67
CA ALA A 321 18.59 -8.51 -3.74
C ALA A 321 17.25 -8.08 -3.09
N GLN A 322 17.29 -7.15 -2.12
CA GLN A 322 16.12 -6.60 -1.45
C GLN A 322 15.62 -5.29 -2.09
N TRP A 323 16.36 -4.74 -3.04
CA TRP A 323 15.97 -3.59 -3.85
C TRP A 323 16.38 -3.82 -5.31
N PRO A 324 15.77 -4.83 -5.97
CA PRO A 324 16.19 -5.23 -7.30
C PRO A 324 15.90 -4.13 -8.30
N CYS A 325 16.75 -4.04 -9.32
CA CYS A 325 16.53 -3.14 -10.43
C CYS A 325 15.26 -3.52 -11.17
N ARG A 326 14.53 -2.51 -11.67
CA ARG A 326 13.41 -2.73 -12.57
C ARG A 326 13.86 -3.47 -13.81
N GLN A 327 12.91 -4.18 -14.43
CA GLN A 327 13.12 -4.77 -15.74
C GLN A 327 13.62 -3.71 -16.71
N GLN A 328 14.76 -3.99 -17.31
CA GLN A 328 15.42 -3.08 -18.25
C GLN A 328 14.52 -2.84 -19.46
N ARG A 329 14.38 -1.58 -19.84
CA ARG A 329 13.91 -1.26 -21.20
C ARG A 329 15.01 -1.64 -22.18
N THR A 330 14.63 -2.14 -23.36
CA THR A 330 15.60 -2.47 -24.42
C THR A 330 16.53 -1.29 -24.70
N GLY A 331 17.84 -1.53 -24.67
CA GLY A 331 18.87 -0.53 -24.94
C GLY A 331 19.26 0.36 -23.75
N GLN A 332 18.69 0.16 -22.56
CA GLN A 332 19.04 0.93 -21.36
C GLN A 332 20.02 0.17 -20.43
N PRO A 333 20.95 0.87 -19.75
CA PRO A 333 21.81 0.26 -18.74
C PRO A 333 21.01 -0.46 -17.64
N ALA A 334 21.62 -1.44 -17.01
CA ALA A 334 21.01 -2.07 -15.84
C ALA A 334 20.73 -0.99 -14.79
N CYS A 335 19.54 -1.04 -14.20
CA CYS A 335 19.18 -0.14 -13.11
C CYS A 335 19.14 1.35 -13.50
N SER A 336 18.95 1.66 -14.79
CA SER A 336 18.82 3.03 -15.28
C SER A 336 17.51 3.72 -14.86
N ASP A 337 16.47 2.94 -14.57
CA ASP A 337 15.19 3.47 -14.10
C ASP A 337 15.32 3.93 -12.65
N TYR A 338 14.84 5.13 -12.33
CA TYR A 338 14.82 5.64 -10.96
C TYR A 338 13.89 4.79 -10.06
N PRO A 339 14.26 4.51 -8.78
CA PRO A 339 15.47 4.88 -8.03
C PRO A 339 16.59 3.82 -8.07
N ASP A 340 16.83 3.14 -9.18
CA ASP A 340 17.67 1.93 -9.20
C ASP A 340 19.15 2.19 -9.51
N GLY A 341 19.49 3.41 -9.93
CA GLY A 341 20.83 3.82 -10.36
C GLY A 341 21.87 3.88 -9.24
N GLU A 342 22.74 4.89 -9.24
CA GLU A 342 23.65 5.11 -8.10
C GLU A 342 22.85 5.47 -6.84
N ASP A 343 22.57 4.44 -6.03
CA ASP A 343 21.85 4.55 -4.78
C ASP A 343 22.76 4.14 -3.64
N ARG A 344 23.30 5.14 -2.93
CA ARG A 344 24.23 4.94 -1.81
C ARG A 344 23.63 4.15 -0.65
N PHE A 345 22.31 3.95 -0.61
CA PHE A 345 21.63 3.20 0.45
C PHE A 345 21.44 1.72 0.09
N ILE A 346 21.81 1.33 -1.14
CA ILE A 346 21.89 -0.07 -1.55
C ILE A 346 23.32 -0.55 -1.36
N SER A 347 23.47 -1.72 -0.76
CA SER A 347 24.74 -2.42 -0.69
C SER A 347 24.84 -3.39 -1.86
N GLU A 348 25.99 -3.40 -2.52
CA GLU A 348 26.37 -4.41 -3.53
C GLU A 348 26.49 -5.80 -2.88
#